data_AF-A0A914LH45-F1
#
_entry.id   AF-A0A914LH45-F1
#
_cell.length_a   1.000
_cell.length_b   1.000
_cell.length_c   1.000
_cell.angle_alpha   90.00
_cell.angle_beta   90.00
_cell.angle_gamma   90.00
#
_symmetry.space_group_name_H-M   'P 1'
#
loop_
_entity.id
_entity.type
_entity.pdbx_description
1 polymer ?
#
loop_
_entity_poly.entity_id
_entity_poly.type
_entity_poly.pdbx_seq_one_letter_code
_entity_poly.pdbx_strand_id
1 'polypeptide(L)'
;MADPRLCLQEKPRPWSRHSSISSNFIKQPCWIIVLNLKHLIFIKIPDLRADGHETPGPKSDPVSNTNKFSSSSYQLLATQGPARYGKLELPHGIVETPVFMPVGTQGSMKGISPEQLIEMDCQILLCNTYHLGHRPGHKLIEEAGGLHKFMHWPRPILTDSGGFQMVSLSKLMEITEEGVNFESPHTKEMTRLTPEYCVEIQEAFGSDIMMQLDHVIPSLTKGPIVEEAMRRSVRWLDRCTNAQKRQTECALFPIIQGGLDIKLREECVKEMVPRAKLGVAIGGLSGGEAKDTFWKVVARCCELIPRHLPRYVMGVGWSVDLVVASTLGADMFDCVYPTRTARFGTAITRREGDLHLNQARFKKDLRPIDEECRCQTCKKGYSRAFLNATIGHETVACHLISIHNLFHHMDLMRRLRKAINEKRLNEFLSEFLREQYKEMGNVPQWVRDALNHAGHNWEF
;
A
#
# COMPACT_ATOMS: atom_id res chain seq x y z
N MET A 1 55.72 39.84 -11.94
CA MET A 1 54.54 39.59 -12.79
C MET A 1 53.57 38.77 -11.93
N ALA A 2 52.76 39.39 -11.06
CA ALA A 2 51.46 40.06 -11.32
C ALA A 2 50.39 39.05 -11.76
N ASP A 3 49.20 38.89 -11.14
CA ASP A 3 48.46 39.68 -10.13
C ASP A 3 47.36 38.80 -9.46
N PRO A 4 47.18 38.86 -8.12
CA PRO A 4 46.04 38.31 -7.38
C PRO A 4 45.08 39.42 -6.89
N ARG A 5 43.85 39.47 -7.41
CA ARG A 5 42.74 40.34 -6.99
C ARG A 5 41.43 39.65 -7.42
N LEU A 6 40.32 39.54 -6.68
CA LEU A 6 39.77 40.27 -5.53
C LEU A 6 38.69 39.39 -4.87
N CYS A 7 38.62 39.48 -3.55
CA CYS A 7 37.51 38.99 -2.73
C CYS A 7 36.47 40.12 -2.54
N LEU A 8 35.24 39.73 -2.17
CA LEU A 8 34.11 40.52 -1.64
C LEU A 8 33.15 41.20 -2.65
N GLN A 9 31.90 40.71 -2.72
CA GLN A 9 30.75 41.29 -1.98
C GLN A 9 29.45 40.52 -2.27
N GLU A 10 28.78 40.09 -1.19
CA GLU A 10 27.39 39.60 -1.19
C GLU A 10 26.40 40.75 -1.43
N LYS A 11 25.26 40.47 -2.10
CA LYS A 11 23.90 40.55 -1.50
C LYS A 11 22.79 40.12 -2.50
N PRO A 12 21.57 39.78 -2.00
CA PRO A 12 20.70 38.74 -2.58
C PRO A 12 19.48 39.28 -3.35
N ARG A 13 18.86 38.38 -4.15
CA ARG A 13 17.39 38.19 -4.43
C ARG A 13 17.14 37.76 -5.89
N PRO A 14 15.95 37.21 -6.26
CA PRO A 14 14.88 36.58 -5.48
C PRO A 14 14.49 35.17 -5.99
N TRP A 15 13.87 34.39 -5.11
CA TRP A 15 13.07 33.22 -5.48
C TRP A 15 11.89 33.61 -6.35
N SER A 16 11.76 33.02 -7.55
CA SER A 16 10.44 32.68 -8.12
C SER A 16 10.54 31.76 -9.35
N ARG A 17 9.59 30.81 -9.40
CA ARG A 17 9.01 30.10 -10.56
C ARG A 17 9.64 28.79 -11.05
N HIS A 18 8.85 27.74 -10.81
CA HIS A 18 8.40 26.71 -11.75
C HIS A 18 9.40 26.16 -12.76
N SER A 19 9.82 24.92 -12.52
CA SER A 19 10.24 24.01 -13.60
C SER A 19 9.34 22.77 -13.61
N SER A 20 8.45 22.76 -14.61
CA SER A 20 7.83 21.57 -15.17
C SER A 20 8.92 20.61 -15.66
N ILE A 21 9.08 19.46 -15.00
CA ILE A 21 9.97 18.41 -15.51
C ILE A 21 9.18 17.62 -16.56
N SER A 22 9.52 17.90 -17.81
CA SER A 22 9.10 17.11 -18.97
C SER A 22 9.76 15.73 -18.93
N SER A 23 8.94 14.72 -19.19
CA SER A 23 9.33 13.33 -19.40
C SER A 23 10.14 13.20 -20.68
N ASN A 24 11.45 12.95 -20.58
CA ASN A 24 12.27 12.40 -21.67
C ASN A 24 13.65 11.96 -21.17
N PHE A 25 13.75 10.81 -20.48
CA PHE A 25 15.05 10.14 -20.28
C PHE A 25 14.87 8.65 -19.99
N ILE A 26 14.79 7.82 -21.04
CA ILE A 26 15.27 6.43 -21.00
C ILE A 26 15.75 6.07 -22.41
N LYS A 27 17.07 5.90 -22.59
CA LYS A 27 17.71 4.95 -23.50
C LYS A 27 19.23 5.02 -23.30
N GLN A 28 19.75 4.22 -22.37
CA GLN A 28 21.09 3.64 -22.49
C GLN A 28 21.09 2.20 -21.94
N PRO A 29 21.68 1.23 -22.66
CA PRO A 29 21.71 -0.17 -22.25
C PRO A 29 22.78 -0.41 -21.18
N CYS A 30 22.43 -1.17 -20.14
CA CYS A 30 23.40 -1.72 -19.19
C CYS A 30 24.11 -2.90 -19.85
N TRP A 31 25.44 -2.84 -19.90
CA TRP A 31 26.30 -3.96 -20.27
C TRP A 31 26.36 -4.95 -19.10
N ILE A 32 25.94 -6.19 -19.34
CA ILE A 32 26.17 -7.32 -18.43
C ILE A 32 27.62 -7.78 -18.67
N ILE A 33 28.48 -7.66 -17.66
CA ILE A 33 29.78 -8.33 -17.65
C ILE A 33 29.52 -9.80 -17.36
N VAL A 34 29.59 -10.64 -18.40
CA VAL A 34 29.59 -12.10 -18.26
C VAL A 34 31.00 -12.52 -17.85
N LEU A 35 31.19 -12.86 -16.58
CA LEU A 35 32.41 -13.51 -16.09
C LEU A 35 32.43 -14.96 -16.62
N ASN A 36 33.37 -15.22 -17.53
CA ASN A 36 33.57 -16.49 -18.21
C ASN A 36 34.42 -17.40 -17.31
N LEU A 37 33.79 -18.20 -16.45
CA LEU A 37 34.46 -19.27 -15.68
C LEU A 37 34.46 -20.55 -16.52
N LYS A 38 35.50 -20.72 -17.35
CA LYS A 38 35.86 -22.03 -17.89
C LYS A 38 36.65 -22.77 -16.82
N HIS A 39 36.07 -23.83 -16.28
CA HIS A 39 36.65 -25.10 -15.79
C HIS A 39 35.74 -25.69 -14.70
N LEU A 40 34.83 -26.59 -15.09
CA LEU A 40 34.17 -27.51 -14.15
C LEU A 40 35.06 -28.76 -14.01
N ILE A 41 35.55 -29.01 -12.80
CA ILE A 41 36.12 -30.30 -12.40
C ILE A 41 34.96 -31.10 -11.80
N PHE A 42 34.61 -32.22 -12.42
CA PHE A 42 33.65 -33.17 -11.84
C PHE A 42 34.39 -34.11 -10.88
N ILE A 43 34.08 -34.02 -9.59
CA ILE A 43 34.48 -35.01 -8.57
C ILE A 43 33.28 -35.90 -8.29
N LYS A 44 33.44 -37.21 -8.51
CA LYS A 44 32.42 -38.24 -8.25
C LYS A 44 32.48 -38.59 -6.75
N ILE A 45 31.42 -38.29 -6.00
CA ILE A 45 31.27 -38.72 -4.60
C ILE A 45 30.60 -40.11 -4.61
N PRO A 46 31.10 -41.13 -3.88
CA PRO A 46 30.43 -42.42 -3.78
C PRO A 46 29.20 -42.37 -2.86
N ASP A 47 28.20 -43.19 -3.18
CA ASP A 47 26.95 -43.34 -2.44
C ASP A 47 27.17 -43.60 -0.93
N LEU A 48 26.64 -42.70 -0.10
CA LEU A 48 26.45 -42.95 1.34
C LEU A 48 25.04 -43.52 1.53
N ARG A 49 24.97 -44.83 1.76
CA ARG A 49 23.82 -45.47 2.40
C ARG A 49 23.72 -44.94 3.83
N ALA A 50 22.59 -44.34 4.19
CA ALA A 50 22.28 -43.98 5.56
C ALA A 50 21.56 -45.16 6.22
N ASP A 51 22.26 -45.86 7.12
CA ASP A 51 21.65 -46.80 8.06
C ASP A 51 20.82 -46.02 9.08
N GLY A 52 19.62 -46.54 9.34
CA GLY A 52 18.63 -45.93 10.22
C GLY A 52 18.99 -46.00 11.70
N HIS A 53 18.80 -44.89 12.39
CA HIS A 53 18.57 -44.86 13.83
C HIS A 53 17.47 -43.83 14.11
N GLU A 54 16.27 -44.33 14.43
CA GLU A 54 15.16 -43.53 14.94
C GLU A 54 15.41 -43.19 16.42
N THR A 55 15.34 -41.90 16.75
CA THR A 55 15.15 -41.42 18.12
C THR A 55 13.75 -40.80 18.23
N PRO A 56 12.92 -41.16 19.24
CA PRO A 56 11.55 -40.66 19.30
C PRO A 56 11.54 -39.21 19.81
N GLY A 57 11.23 -38.27 18.91
CA GLY A 57 10.85 -36.90 19.27
C GLY A 57 9.39 -36.85 19.79
N PRO A 58 9.05 -35.87 20.65
CA PRO A 58 7.72 -35.79 21.23
C PRO A 58 6.67 -35.50 20.14
N LYS A 59 5.61 -36.32 20.12
CA LYS A 59 4.44 -36.12 19.27
C LYS A 59 3.79 -34.78 19.62
N SER A 60 3.84 -33.82 18.71
CA SER A 60 2.95 -32.67 18.72
C SER A 60 1.66 -33.05 18.00
N ASP A 61 0.55 -33.07 18.72
CA ASP A 61 -0.78 -33.27 18.15
C ASP A 61 -1.09 -32.17 17.10
N PRO A 62 -1.75 -32.48 15.98
CA PRO A 62 -2.22 -31.46 15.06
C PRO A 62 -3.33 -30.67 15.76
N VAL A 63 -3.06 -29.40 16.06
CA VAL A 63 -4.06 -28.45 16.56
C VAL A 63 -5.11 -28.26 15.47
N SER A 64 -6.20 -29.02 15.54
CA SER A 64 -7.42 -28.81 14.78
C SER A 64 -8.14 -27.57 15.32
N ASN A 65 -7.72 -26.38 14.90
CA ASN A 65 -8.44 -25.14 15.22
C ASN A 65 -9.44 -24.84 14.10
N THR A 66 -10.50 -25.63 14.01
CA THR A 66 -11.67 -25.30 13.19
C THR A 66 -12.65 -24.46 14.02
N ASN A 67 -12.24 -23.27 14.45
CA ASN A 67 -13.20 -22.21 14.73
C ASN A 67 -13.48 -21.54 13.38
N LYS A 68 -14.47 -22.05 12.65
CA LYS A 68 -15.05 -21.35 11.51
C LYS A 68 -15.67 -20.06 12.03
N PHE A 69 -14.94 -18.94 11.93
CA PHE A 69 -15.51 -17.60 12.08
C PHE A 69 -16.64 -17.44 11.05
N SER A 70 -17.89 -17.47 11.50
CA SER A 70 -19.04 -17.65 10.58
C SER A 70 -19.64 -16.37 10.02
N SER A 71 -19.09 -15.18 10.32
CA SER A 71 -19.46 -13.95 9.64
C SER A 71 -18.41 -12.86 9.85
N SER A 72 -17.90 -12.28 8.75
CA SER A 72 -17.07 -11.08 8.81
C SER A 72 -17.85 -9.91 9.39
N SER A 73 -17.23 -9.12 10.26
CA SER A 73 -17.91 -8.02 10.96
C SER A 73 -16.97 -6.83 11.17
N TYR A 74 -17.52 -5.64 11.37
CA TYR A 74 -16.75 -4.46 11.75
C TYR A 74 -17.31 -3.85 13.04
N GLN A 75 -16.46 -3.76 14.05
CA GLN A 75 -16.77 -3.16 15.34
C GLN A 75 -16.02 -1.83 15.50
N LEU A 76 -16.77 -0.73 15.67
CA LEU A 76 -16.20 0.55 16.05
C LEU A 76 -16.00 0.59 17.57
N LEU A 77 -14.75 0.79 18.02
CA LEU A 77 -14.38 0.72 19.44
C LEU A 77 -14.22 2.10 20.08
N ALA A 78 -13.62 3.05 19.38
CA ALA A 78 -13.45 4.41 19.87
C ALA A 78 -13.47 5.43 18.74
N THR A 79 -13.84 6.67 19.06
CA THR A 79 -13.75 7.82 18.15
C THR A 79 -13.20 9.06 18.86
N GLN A 80 -12.53 9.92 18.11
CA GLN A 80 -12.21 11.28 18.56
C GLN A 80 -12.39 12.21 17.36
N GLY A 81 -13.48 12.98 17.36
CA GLY A 81 -13.95 13.63 16.13
C GLY A 81 -14.34 12.59 15.08
N PRO A 82 -14.02 12.82 13.79
CA PRO A 82 -14.23 11.83 12.73
C PRO A 82 -13.26 10.65 12.79
N ALA A 83 -12.12 10.78 13.49
CA ALA A 83 -11.12 9.72 13.63
C ALA A 83 -11.68 8.52 14.40
N ARG A 84 -11.34 7.31 13.95
CA ARG A 84 -11.96 6.05 14.40
C ARG A 84 -10.92 5.00 14.73
N TYR A 85 -11.17 4.25 15.78
CA TYR A 85 -10.47 3.00 16.09
C TYR A 85 -11.49 1.87 16.10
N GLY A 86 -11.25 0.82 15.32
CA GLY A 86 -12.15 -0.31 15.20
C GLY A 86 -11.42 -1.63 14.94
N LYS A 87 -12.20 -2.71 14.88
CA LYS A 87 -11.76 -4.07 14.55
C LYS A 87 -12.60 -4.62 13.41
N LEU A 88 -11.93 -5.09 12.38
CA LEU A 88 -12.50 -5.80 11.24
C LEU A 88 -12.19 -7.28 11.43
N GLU A 89 -13.21 -8.07 11.72
CA GLU A 89 -13.11 -9.52 11.86
C GLU A 89 -13.29 -10.16 10.48
N LEU A 90 -12.29 -10.93 10.06
CA LEU A 90 -12.23 -11.62 8.77
C LEU A 90 -11.94 -13.11 9.01
N PRO A 91 -12.21 -13.99 8.03
CA PRO A 91 -11.99 -15.43 8.16
C PRO A 91 -10.60 -15.81 8.66
N HIS A 92 -9.56 -15.13 8.18
CA HIS A 92 -8.17 -15.43 8.55
C HIS A 92 -7.59 -14.56 9.67
N GLY A 93 -8.39 -13.74 10.35
CA GLY A 93 -7.94 -12.98 11.52
C GLY A 93 -8.60 -11.61 11.70
N ILE A 94 -8.14 -10.91 12.74
CA ILE A 94 -8.66 -9.58 13.10
C ILE A 94 -7.69 -8.51 12.60
N VAL A 95 -8.26 -7.46 12.00
CA VAL A 95 -7.52 -6.27 11.56
C VAL A 95 -7.99 -5.07 12.36
N GLU A 96 -7.06 -4.36 13.02
CA GLU A 96 -7.36 -3.14 13.76
C GLU A 96 -7.24 -1.90 12.85
N THR A 97 -8.24 -1.02 12.84
CA THR A 97 -8.28 0.19 11.99
C THR A 97 -8.01 1.48 12.81
N PRO A 98 -7.32 2.51 12.28
CA PRO A 98 -6.72 2.59 10.96
C PRO A 98 -5.59 1.58 10.73
N VAL A 99 -5.52 1.03 9.52
CA VAL A 99 -4.51 0.05 9.08
C VAL A 99 -3.82 0.47 7.79
N PHE A 100 -2.53 0.21 7.69
CA PHE A 100 -1.77 0.30 6.45
C PHE A 100 -1.48 -1.12 5.93
N MET A 101 -1.85 -1.38 4.68
CA MET A 101 -1.72 -2.67 4.00
C MET A 101 -0.51 -2.66 3.06
N PRO A 102 0.55 -3.43 3.35
CA PRO A 102 1.63 -3.65 2.41
C PRO A 102 1.14 -4.36 1.13
N VAL A 103 1.71 -4.00 -0.03
CA VAL A 103 1.27 -4.46 -1.35
C VAL A 103 2.13 -5.61 -1.90
N GLY A 104 1.60 -6.83 -1.86
CA GLY A 104 2.14 -8.04 -2.47
C GLY A 104 1.77 -8.15 -3.94
N THR A 105 2.66 -7.69 -4.82
CA THR A 105 2.37 -7.56 -6.27
C THR A 105 2.18 -8.91 -6.98
N GLN A 106 2.87 -9.97 -6.59
CA GLN A 106 2.87 -11.28 -7.27
C GLN A 106 2.68 -12.42 -6.26
N GLY A 107 1.77 -12.23 -5.30
CA GLY A 107 1.63 -13.14 -4.14
C GLY A 107 2.86 -13.12 -3.22
N SER A 108 3.72 -12.13 -3.39
CA SER A 108 4.92 -11.92 -2.59
C SER A 108 5.21 -10.42 -2.53
N MET A 109 5.63 -9.97 -1.35
CA MET A 109 6.24 -8.66 -1.17
C MET A 109 7.64 -8.70 -1.78
N LYS A 110 7.99 -7.69 -2.59
CA LYS A 110 9.30 -7.70 -3.28
C LYS A 110 10.45 -7.70 -2.29
N GLY A 111 11.04 -8.88 -2.11
CA GLY A 111 12.17 -9.10 -1.21
C GLY A 111 11.78 -9.10 0.26
N ILE A 112 10.56 -9.45 0.68
CA ILE A 112 10.20 -9.60 2.10
C ILE A 112 9.41 -10.90 2.27
N SER A 113 9.79 -11.72 3.25
CA SER A 113 9.11 -13.00 3.49
C SER A 113 7.83 -12.84 4.35
N PRO A 114 6.89 -13.78 4.28
CA PRO A 114 5.71 -13.83 5.17
C PRO A 114 6.08 -13.76 6.66
N GLU A 115 7.13 -14.47 7.07
CA GLU A 115 7.59 -14.52 8.47
C GLU A 115 8.04 -13.15 8.97
N GLN A 116 8.74 -12.39 8.11
CA GLN A 116 9.18 -11.03 8.44
C GLN A 116 8.00 -10.07 8.57
N LEU A 117 6.95 -10.24 7.75
CA LEU A 117 5.72 -9.47 7.86
C LEU A 117 4.97 -9.81 9.15
N ILE A 118 4.92 -11.08 9.53
CA ILE A 118 4.33 -11.54 10.79
C ILE A 118 5.11 -10.98 11.99
N GLU A 119 6.45 -10.97 11.95
CA GLU A 119 7.29 -10.40 13.00
C GLU A 119 7.05 -8.89 13.21
N MET A 120 6.76 -8.16 12.13
CA MET A 120 6.38 -6.75 12.19
C MET A 120 4.92 -6.51 12.60
N ASP A 121 4.17 -7.58 12.85
CA ASP A 121 2.74 -7.59 13.15
C ASP A 121 1.89 -6.96 12.02
N CYS A 122 2.19 -7.33 10.78
CA CYS A 122 1.35 -7.00 9.64
C CYS A 122 0.04 -7.78 9.71
N GLN A 123 -1.09 -7.09 9.88
CA GLN A 123 -2.39 -7.73 10.12
C GLN A 123 -3.11 -8.13 8.82
N ILE A 124 -2.83 -7.48 7.70
CA ILE A 124 -3.48 -7.73 6.41
C ILE A 124 -2.58 -7.27 5.27
N LEU A 125 -2.60 -8.00 4.15
CA LEU A 125 -1.90 -7.66 2.92
C LEU A 125 -2.87 -7.29 1.81
N LEU A 126 -2.43 -6.39 0.94
CA LEU A 126 -3.05 -6.23 -0.37
C LEU A 126 -2.31 -7.09 -1.38
N CYS A 127 -3.03 -7.95 -2.10
CA CYS A 127 -2.50 -8.71 -3.22
C CYS A 127 -3.10 -8.24 -4.54
N ASN A 128 -2.27 -8.14 -5.57
CA ASN A 128 -2.72 -7.62 -6.85
C ASN A 128 -3.26 -8.73 -7.76
N THR A 129 -4.52 -8.57 -8.18
CA THR A 129 -5.22 -9.55 -9.01
C THR A 129 -4.71 -9.61 -10.44
N TYR A 130 -4.34 -8.47 -11.02
CA TYR A 130 -3.82 -8.40 -12.39
C TYR A 130 -2.59 -9.30 -12.58
N HIS A 131 -1.64 -9.16 -11.67
CA HIS A 131 -0.38 -9.88 -11.72
C HIS A 131 -0.55 -11.37 -11.44
N LEU A 132 -1.23 -11.72 -10.35
CA LEU A 132 -1.49 -13.11 -9.95
C LEU A 132 -2.37 -13.87 -10.94
N GLY A 133 -3.41 -13.20 -11.46
CA GLY A 133 -4.38 -13.77 -12.37
C GLY A 133 -3.80 -14.09 -13.75
N HIS A 134 -2.70 -13.43 -14.13
CA HIS A 134 -1.96 -13.74 -15.35
C HIS A 134 -0.76 -14.68 -15.11
N ARG A 135 -0.03 -14.48 -14.01
CA ARG A 135 1.13 -15.30 -13.62
C ARG A 135 1.14 -15.46 -12.10
N PRO A 136 0.99 -16.67 -11.57
CA PRO A 136 0.90 -17.95 -12.27
C PRO A 136 -0.44 -18.24 -12.96
N GLY A 137 -1.49 -17.46 -12.70
CA GLY A 137 -2.85 -17.75 -13.10
C GLY A 137 -3.70 -18.27 -11.93
N HIS A 138 -4.96 -17.85 -11.87
CA HIS A 138 -5.85 -18.13 -10.74
C HIS A 138 -6.18 -19.62 -10.57
N LYS A 139 -6.26 -20.39 -11.66
CA LYS A 139 -6.48 -21.84 -11.61
C LYS A 139 -5.37 -22.59 -10.88
N LEU A 140 -4.10 -22.25 -11.14
CA LEU A 140 -2.98 -22.87 -10.43
C LEU A 140 -3.03 -22.53 -8.93
N ILE A 141 -3.41 -21.29 -8.60
CA ILE A 141 -3.52 -20.86 -7.20
C ILE A 141 -4.67 -21.59 -6.50
N GLU A 142 -5.80 -21.78 -7.17
CA GLU A 142 -6.92 -22.59 -6.66
C GLU A 142 -6.51 -24.04 -6.43
N GLU A 143 -5.83 -24.66 -7.39
CA GLU A 143 -5.27 -26.02 -7.28
C GLU A 143 -4.25 -26.15 -6.13
N ALA A 144 -3.45 -25.10 -5.89
CA ALA A 144 -2.54 -25.02 -4.75
C ALA A 144 -3.25 -24.79 -3.40
N GLY A 145 -4.58 -24.70 -3.40
CA GLY A 145 -5.42 -24.54 -2.22
C GLY A 145 -5.63 -23.10 -1.77
N GLY A 146 -5.55 -22.15 -2.70
CA GLY A 146 -5.76 -20.72 -2.48
C GLY A 146 -4.47 -19.92 -2.25
N LEU A 147 -4.59 -18.60 -2.36
CA LEU A 147 -3.48 -17.66 -2.30
C LEU A 147 -2.76 -17.70 -0.95
N HIS A 148 -3.51 -17.81 0.15
CA HIS A 148 -2.95 -17.94 1.50
C HIS A 148 -1.95 -19.10 1.61
N LYS A 149 -2.32 -20.30 1.13
CA LYS A 149 -1.43 -21.48 1.12
C LYS A 149 -0.28 -21.28 0.14
N PHE A 150 -0.58 -20.78 -1.06
CA PHE A 150 0.41 -20.55 -2.10
C PHE A 150 1.56 -19.65 -1.62
N MET A 151 1.24 -18.58 -0.89
CA MET A 151 2.23 -17.63 -0.37
C MET A 151 2.68 -17.88 1.07
N HIS A 152 2.19 -18.94 1.73
CA HIS A 152 2.43 -19.21 3.16
C HIS A 152 2.02 -18.03 4.07
N TRP A 153 0.88 -17.40 3.80
CA TRP A 153 0.36 -16.28 4.58
C TRP A 153 -0.89 -16.66 5.39
N PRO A 154 -0.80 -16.71 6.73
CA PRO A 154 -1.88 -17.22 7.58
C PRO A 154 -2.87 -16.12 8.04
N ARG A 155 -2.71 -14.87 7.60
CA ARG A 155 -3.51 -13.71 8.02
C ARG A 155 -4.37 -13.19 6.85
N PRO A 156 -5.27 -12.22 7.06
CA PRO A 156 -6.14 -11.74 5.99
C PRO A 156 -5.45 -11.19 4.74
N ILE A 157 -6.12 -11.35 3.59
CA ILE A 157 -5.75 -10.80 2.29
C ILE A 157 -6.92 -9.98 1.72
N LEU A 158 -6.59 -8.77 1.27
CA LEU A 158 -7.43 -7.98 0.36
C LEU A 158 -6.89 -8.11 -1.07
N THR A 159 -7.74 -8.41 -2.04
CA THR A 159 -7.35 -8.37 -3.47
C THR A 159 -7.99 -7.22 -4.19
N ASP A 160 -7.18 -6.47 -4.95
CA ASP A 160 -7.72 -5.47 -5.87
C ASP A 160 -8.42 -6.12 -7.08
N SER A 161 -9.09 -5.32 -7.92
CA SER A 161 -9.75 -5.87 -9.13
C SER A 161 -8.78 -6.12 -10.29
N GLY A 162 -7.58 -5.55 -10.23
CA GLY A 162 -6.61 -5.51 -11.33
C GLY A 162 -6.91 -4.49 -12.43
N GLY A 163 -8.09 -3.85 -12.42
CA GLY A 163 -8.50 -2.90 -13.47
C GLY A 163 -7.59 -1.67 -13.58
N PHE A 164 -7.19 -1.09 -12.44
CA PHE A 164 -6.30 0.08 -12.42
C PHE A 164 -4.93 -0.19 -13.05
N GLN A 165 -4.34 -1.35 -12.77
CA GLN A 165 -3.04 -1.74 -13.30
C GLN A 165 -3.11 -1.93 -14.80
N MET A 166 -4.21 -2.50 -15.31
CA MET A 166 -4.45 -2.57 -16.75
C MET A 166 -4.46 -1.15 -17.36
N VAL A 167 -5.19 -0.20 -16.76
CA VAL A 167 -5.33 1.19 -17.27
C VAL A 167 -3.98 1.92 -17.27
N SER A 168 -3.17 1.69 -16.25
CA SER A 168 -1.86 2.35 -16.12
C SER A 168 -0.74 1.72 -16.96
N LEU A 169 -0.88 0.46 -17.39
CA LEU A 169 0.21 -0.29 -18.04
C LEU A 169 -0.03 -0.59 -19.53
N SER A 170 -1.28 -0.62 -20.02
CA SER A 170 -1.57 -0.96 -21.42
C SER A 170 -1.90 0.28 -22.26
N LYS A 171 -1.06 0.56 -23.28
CA LYS A 171 -1.37 1.54 -24.33
C LYS A 171 -2.51 1.10 -25.26
N LEU A 172 -2.81 -0.19 -25.27
CA LEU A 172 -3.84 -0.83 -26.08
C LEU A 172 -4.91 -1.34 -25.11
N MET A 173 -5.75 -0.41 -24.67
CA MET A 173 -6.88 -0.68 -23.80
C MET A 173 -8.15 -0.13 -24.44
N GLU A 174 -9.22 -0.90 -24.32
CA GLU A 174 -10.57 -0.45 -24.60
C GLU A 174 -11.48 -0.80 -23.42
N ILE A 175 -12.28 0.17 -22.97
CA ILE A 175 -13.25 -0.03 -21.90
C ILE A 175 -14.65 0.07 -22.50
N THR A 176 -15.40 -1.03 -22.46
CA THR A 176 -16.78 -1.12 -22.90
C THR A 176 -17.72 -1.32 -21.71
N GLU A 177 -19.01 -1.51 -21.94
CA GLU A 177 -19.94 -1.81 -20.85
C GLU A 177 -19.71 -3.21 -20.27
N GLU A 178 -19.20 -4.15 -21.06
CA GLU A 178 -19.02 -5.53 -20.62
C GLU A 178 -17.77 -5.72 -19.75
N GLY A 179 -16.74 -4.89 -19.91
CA GLY A 179 -15.49 -4.97 -19.15
C GLY A 179 -14.33 -4.20 -19.76
N VAL A 180 -13.12 -4.57 -19.35
CA VAL A 180 -11.86 -3.99 -19.84
C VAL A 180 -11.18 -4.97 -20.79
N ASN A 181 -10.98 -4.58 -22.03
CA ASN A 181 -10.18 -5.31 -23.01
C ASN A 181 -8.75 -4.77 -22.99
N PHE A 182 -7.75 -5.64 -22.90
CA PHE A 182 -6.36 -5.25 -22.95
C PHE A 182 -5.49 -6.35 -23.55
N GLU A 183 -4.38 -5.95 -24.15
CA GLU A 183 -3.33 -6.87 -24.56
C GLU A 183 -2.43 -7.18 -23.37
N SER A 184 -2.20 -8.47 -23.06
CA SER A 184 -1.21 -8.84 -22.06
C SER A 184 0.17 -8.31 -22.47
N PRO A 185 0.86 -7.52 -21.63
CA PRO A 185 2.21 -7.04 -21.92
C PRO A 185 3.22 -8.19 -21.99
N HIS A 186 2.85 -9.38 -21.50
CA HIS A 186 3.71 -10.54 -21.41
C HIS A 186 3.46 -11.59 -22.50
N THR A 187 2.20 -11.92 -22.78
CA THR A 187 1.84 -12.95 -23.78
C THR A 187 1.36 -12.38 -25.10
N LYS A 188 1.05 -11.08 -25.18
CA LYS A 188 0.46 -10.44 -26.35
C LYS A 188 -0.97 -10.90 -26.69
N GLU A 189 -1.56 -11.73 -25.85
CA GLU A 189 -2.95 -12.17 -26.02
C GLU A 189 -3.91 -11.09 -25.57
N MET A 190 -5.00 -10.93 -26.33
CA MET A 190 -6.11 -10.09 -25.93
C MET A 190 -6.88 -10.77 -24.81
N THR A 191 -6.93 -10.11 -23.65
CA THR A 191 -7.65 -10.58 -22.47
C THR A 191 -8.78 -9.61 -22.18
N ARG A 192 -9.95 -10.17 -21.85
CA ARG A 192 -11.13 -9.41 -21.41
C ARG A 192 -11.36 -9.63 -19.92
N LEU A 193 -11.25 -8.57 -19.14
CA LEU A 193 -11.60 -8.59 -17.72
C LEU A 193 -13.02 -8.03 -17.54
N THR A 194 -13.99 -8.91 -17.30
CA THR A 194 -15.36 -8.52 -16.93
C THR A 194 -15.52 -8.52 -15.40
N PRO A 195 -16.55 -7.84 -14.85
CA PRO A 195 -16.93 -7.96 -13.44
C PRO A 195 -17.04 -9.40 -12.94
N GLU A 196 -17.68 -10.29 -13.72
CA GLU A 196 -17.86 -11.70 -13.35
C GLU A 196 -16.53 -12.44 -13.29
N TYR A 197 -15.68 -12.25 -14.30
CA TYR A 197 -14.37 -12.90 -14.36
C TYR A 197 -13.42 -12.37 -13.27
N CYS A 198 -13.51 -11.09 -12.93
CA CYS A 198 -12.77 -10.50 -11.82
C CYS A 198 -13.17 -11.13 -10.48
N VAL A 199 -14.46 -11.39 -10.25
CA VAL A 199 -14.94 -12.10 -9.06
C VAL A 199 -14.49 -13.56 -9.05
N GLU A 200 -14.58 -14.26 -10.19
CA GLU A 200 -14.09 -15.65 -10.32
C GLU A 200 -12.62 -15.77 -9.93
N ILE A 201 -11.76 -14.88 -10.45
CA ILE A 201 -10.32 -14.86 -10.13
C ILE A 201 -10.10 -14.68 -8.62
N GLN A 202 -10.79 -13.72 -8.00
CA GLN A 202 -10.58 -13.41 -6.60
C GLN A 202 -11.16 -14.48 -5.65
N GLU A 203 -12.26 -15.14 -6.03
CA GLU A 203 -12.77 -16.31 -5.29
C GLU A 203 -11.81 -17.50 -5.39
N ALA A 204 -11.18 -17.72 -6.54
CA ALA A 204 -10.14 -18.73 -6.73
C ALA A 204 -8.90 -18.47 -5.86
N PHE A 205 -8.55 -17.20 -5.62
CA PHE A 205 -7.52 -16.84 -4.66
C PHE A 205 -7.93 -17.11 -3.21
N GLY A 206 -9.23 -17.13 -2.90
CA GLY A 206 -9.73 -17.27 -1.54
C GLY A 206 -9.44 -16.03 -0.68
N SER A 207 -9.56 -14.83 -1.27
CA SER A 207 -9.38 -13.56 -0.56
C SER A 207 -10.39 -13.38 0.58
N ASP A 208 -10.02 -12.67 1.65
CA ASP A 208 -10.97 -12.25 2.69
C ASP A 208 -11.78 -11.03 2.29
N ILE A 209 -11.15 -10.11 1.54
CA ILE A 209 -11.78 -8.93 0.95
C ILE A 209 -11.48 -8.86 -0.54
N MET A 210 -12.53 -8.75 -1.34
CA MET A 210 -12.47 -8.52 -2.78
C MET A 210 -12.86 -7.09 -3.11
N MET A 211 -12.13 -6.48 -4.03
CA MET A 211 -12.53 -5.20 -4.60
C MET A 211 -13.38 -5.44 -5.86
N GLN A 212 -14.44 -4.66 -6.03
CA GLN A 212 -15.21 -4.69 -7.29
C GLN A 212 -14.32 -4.31 -8.48
N LEU A 213 -14.64 -4.82 -9.67
CA LEU A 213 -14.14 -4.20 -10.89
C LEU A 213 -14.87 -2.86 -11.12
N ASP A 214 -14.11 -1.80 -11.34
CA ASP A 214 -14.60 -0.45 -11.58
C ASP A 214 -13.99 0.16 -12.85
N HIS A 215 -14.67 1.16 -13.41
CA HIS A 215 -14.17 1.90 -14.56
C HIS A 215 -13.29 3.03 -14.07
N VAL A 216 -12.00 2.75 -13.90
CA VAL A 216 -11.06 3.74 -13.39
C VAL A 216 -10.64 4.73 -14.47
N ILE A 217 -10.64 6.01 -14.12
CA ILE A 217 -10.14 7.11 -14.95
C ILE A 217 -9.02 7.87 -14.22
N PRO A 218 -8.06 8.48 -14.94
CA PRO A 218 -7.07 9.35 -14.32
C PRO A 218 -7.72 10.48 -13.51
N SER A 219 -7.22 10.79 -12.31
CA SER A 219 -7.90 11.70 -11.37
C SER A 219 -8.08 13.14 -11.91
N LEU A 220 -7.22 13.58 -12.83
CA LEU A 220 -7.28 14.90 -13.47
C LEU A 220 -8.20 14.97 -14.68
N THR A 221 -8.80 13.83 -15.09
CA THR A 221 -9.78 13.77 -16.19
C THR A 221 -10.99 14.63 -15.85
N LYS A 222 -11.49 15.38 -16.84
CA LYS A 222 -12.67 16.25 -16.71
C LYS A 222 -13.70 15.92 -17.78
N GLY A 223 -14.93 16.37 -17.54
CA GLY A 223 -16.04 16.28 -18.48
C GLY A 223 -16.92 15.04 -18.29
N PRO A 224 -17.87 14.80 -19.21
CA PRO A 224 -18.93 13.80 -19.06
C PRO A 224 -18.44 12.36 -18.86
N ILE A 225 -17.21 12.07 -19.30
CA ILE A 225 -16.61 10.74 -19.13
C ILE A 225 -16.44 10.35 -17.65
N VAL A 226 -16.27 11.32 -16.74
CA VAL A 226 -16.15 11.07 -15.29
C VAL A 226 -17.45 10.49 -14.74
N GLU A 227 -18.56 11.10 -15.13
CA GLU A 227 -19.90 10.69 -14.73
C GLU A 227 -20.28 9.34 -15.35
N GLU A 228 -19.97 9.12 -16.63
CA GLU A 228 -20.21 7.83 -17.28
C GLU A 228 -19.39 6.70 -16.64
N ALA A 229 -18.11 6.93 -16.32
CA ALA A 229 -17.28 5.95 -15.63
C ALA A 229 -17.81 5.63 -14.22
N MET A 230 -18.28 6.65 -13.49
CA MET A 230 -18.92 6.46 -12.18
C MET A 230 -20.19 5.60 -12.31
N ARG A 231 -21.09 5.91 -13.24
CA ARG A 231 -22.34 5.14 -13.44
C ARG A 231 -22.07 3.72 -13.92
N ARG A 232 -21.10 3.51 -14.81
CA ARG A 232 -20.66 2.17 -15.21
C ARG A 232 -20.14 1.37 -14.02
N SER A 233 -19.37 2.00 -13.13
CA SER A 233 -18.86 1.35 -11.91
C SER A 233 -20.00 0.92 -10.97
N VAL A 234 -21.10 1.68 -10.89
CA VAL A 234 -22.32 1.25 -10.14
C VAL A 234 -22.95 0.01 -10.79
N ARG A 235 -23.11 0.00 -12.12
CA ARG A 235 -23.65 -1.18 -12.83
C ARG A 235 -22.74 -2.40 -12.70
N TRP A 236 -21.42 -2.20 -12.70
CA TRP A 236 -20.44 -3.26 -12.51
C TRP A 236 -20.42 -3.81 -11.08
N LEU A 237 -20.74 -3.00 -10.07
CA LEU A 237 -20.95 -3.49 -8.70
C LEU A 237 -22.07 -4.52 -8.63
N ASP A 238 -23.21 -4.23 -9.27
CA ASP A 238 -24.36 -5.14 -9.30
C ASP A 238 -23.98 -6.47 -9.99
N ARG A 239 -23.20 -6.40 -11.07
CA ARG A 239 -22.65 -7.58 -11.75
C ARG A 239 -21.67 -8.38 -10.88
N CYS A 240 -20.74 -7.71 -10.18
CA CYS A 240 -19.83 -8.36 -9.23
C CYS A 240 -20.62 -9.06 -8.12
N THR A 241 -21.63 -8.38 -7.56
CA THR A 241 -22.47 -8.90 -6.47
C THR A 241 -23.25 -10.14 -6.90
N ASN A 242 -23.80 -10.13 -8.11
CA ASN A 242 -24.53 -11.26 -8.67
C ASN A 242 -23.63 -12.45 -9.03
N ALA A 243 -22.37 -12.19 -9.40
CA ALA A 243 -21.39 -13.23 -9.71
C ALA A 243 -20.80 -13.90 -8.45
N GLN A 244 -20.82 -13.21 -7.30
CA GLN A 244 -20.23 -13.70 -6.06
C GLN A 244 -20.99 -14.91 -5.49
N LYS A 245 -20.31 -16.05 -5.41
CA LYS A 245 -20.83 -17.32 -4.91
C LYS A 245 -20.54 -17.52 -3.42
N ARG A 246 -19.37 -17.07 -2.93
CA ARG A 246 -18.87 -17.32 -1.57
C ARG A 246 -19.11 -16.14 -0.61
N GLN A 247 -20.35 -15.66 -0.55
CA GLN A 247 -20.72 -14.42 0.15
C GLN A 247 -20.49 -14.43 1.67
N THR A 248 -20.41 -15.62 2.29
CA THR A 248 -20.16 -15.78 3.73
C THR A 248 -18.67 -15.94 4.06
N GLU A 249 -17.84 -16.21 3.06
CA GLU A 249 -16.40 -16.45 3.23
C GLU A 249 -15.56 -15.27 2.76
N CYS A 250 -16.12 -14.39 1.93
CA CYS A 250 -15.41 -13.24 1.40
C CYS A 250 -16.30 -12.00 1.32
N ALA A 251 -15.76 -10.84 1.68
CA ALA A 251 -16.46 -9.56 1.57
C ALA A 251 -16.14 -8.87 0.24
N LEU A 252 -17.17 -8.41 -0.48
CA LEU A 252 -17.01 -7.54 -1.65
C LEU A 252 -17.12 -6.07 -1.22
N PHE A 253 -16.10 -5.27 -1.49
CA PHE A 253 -16.09 -3.83 -1.22
C PHE A 253 -16.42 -3.04 -2.51
N PRO A 254 -17.50 -2.24 -2.48
CA PRO A 254 -17.74 -1.21 -3.49
C PRO A 254 -16.61 -0.18 -3.51
N ILE A 255 -16.35 0.43 -4.68
CA ILE A 255 -15.38 1.51 -4.85
C ILE A 255 -16.10 2.77 -5.30
N ILE A 256 -16.21 3.75 -4.41
CA ILE A 256 -16.75 5.06 -4.73
C ILE A 256 -15.88 5.72 -5.80
N GLN A 257 -16.52 6.16 -6.88
CA GLN A 257 -15.95 6.86 -8.03
C GLN A 257 -16.52 8.29 -8.14
N GLY A 258 -16.17 9.03 -9.19
CA GLY A 258 -16.61 10.42 -9.42
C GLY A 258 -15.46 11.44 -9.57
N GLY A 259 -14.21 10.97 -9.62
CA GLY A 259 -13.04 11.83 -9.81
C GLY A 259 -12.91 12.88 -8.69
N LEU A 260 -12.73 14.15 -9.07
CA LEU A 260 -12.61 15.27 -8.12
C LEU A 260 -13.94 16.04 -7.94
N ASP A 261 -15.03 15.60 -8.57
CA ASP A 261 -16.34 16.24 -8.45
C ASP A 261 -17.07 15.73 -7.22
N ILE A 262 -17.28 16.62 -6.26
CA ILE A 262 -17.97 16.29 -5.00
C ILE A 262 -19.40 15.79 -5.25
N LYS A 263 -20.15 16.38 -6.19
CA LYS A 263 -21.54 15.96 -6.44
C LYS A 263 -21.59 14.55 -7.00
N LEU A 264 -20.69 14.21 -7.92
CA LEU A 264 -20.59 12.84 -8.45
C LEU A 264 -20.18 11.84 -7.36
N ARG A 265 -19.31 12.25 -6.44
CA ARG A 265 -18.94 11.43 -5.27
C ARG A 265 -20.15 11.18 -4.37
N GLU A 266 -20.96 12.20 -4.10
CA GLU A 266 -22.19 12.08 -3.30
C GLU A 266 -23.21 11.14 -3.97
N GLU A 267 -23.44 11.29 -5.28
CA GLU A 267 -24.31 10.39 -6.07
C GLU A 267 -23.80 8.96 -6.00
N CYS A 268 -22.50 8.76 -6.19
CA CYS A 268 -21.89 7.42 -6.13
C CYS A 268 -22.00 6.79 -4.74
N VAL A 269 -21.78 7.56 -3.66
CA VAL A 269 -21.97 7.08 -2.28
C VAL A 269 -23.41 6.65 -2.06
N LYS A 270 -24.38 7.48 -2.48
CA LYS A 270 -25.81 7.19 -2.34
C LYS A 270 -26.21 5.89 -3.04
N GLU A 271 -25.62 5.61 -4.20
CA GLU A 271 -25.87 4.37 -4.94
C GLU A 271 -25.14 3.16 -4.34
N MET A 272 -23.85 3.27 -4.01
CA MET A 272 -23.03 2.11 -3.65
C MET A 272 -23.15 1.68 -2.18
N VAL A 273 -23.35 2.63 -1.25
CA VAL A 273 -23.41 2.29 0.19
C VAL A 273 -24.53 1.31 0.53
N PRO A 274 -25.76 1.44 0.01
CA PRO A 274 -26.83 0.46 0.27
C PRO A 274 -26.50 -0.97 -0.18
N ARG A 275 -25.53 -1.13 -1.08
CA ARG A 275 -25.06 -2.43 -1.61
C ARG A 275 -23.87 -2.99 -0.83
N ALA A 276 -23.25 -2.20 0.04
CA ALA A 276 -22.09 -2.60 0.83
C ALA A 276 -22.49 -3.49 2.01
N LYS A 277 -21.85 -4.66 2.13
CA LYS A 277 -22.12 -5.60 3.24
C LYS A 277 -21.17 -5.45 4.42
N LEU A 278 -19.89 -5.15 4.16
CA LEU A 278 -18.87 -5.09 5.20
C LEU A 278 -18.10 -3.78 5.22
N GLY A 279 -17.72 -3.22 4.06
CA GLY A 279 -17.00 -1.96 3.96
C GLY A 279 -17.01 -1.37 2.56
N VAL A 280 -16.43 -0.18 2.43
CA VAL A 280 -16.46 0.63 1.20
C VAL A 280 -15.09 1.23 0.95
N ALA A 281 -14.65 1.23 -0.30
CA ALA A 281 -13.44 1.92 -0.73
C ALA A 281 -13.72 3.25 -1.42
N ILE A 282 -12.74 4.14 -1.40
CA ILE A 282 -12.73 5.44 -2.06
C ILE A 282 -11.57 5.39 -3.06
N GLY A 283 -11.92 5.25 -4.35
CA GLY A 283 -10.97 5.10 -5.45
C GLY A 283 -10.79 6.37 -6.28
N GLY A 284 -9.88 6.34 -7.25
CA GLY A 284 -9.66 7.45 -8.20
C GLY A 284 -8.99 8.69 -7.59
N LEU A 285 -8.21 8.50 -6.52
CA LEU A 285 -7.40 9.52 -5.85
C LEU A 285 -5.91 9.15 -5.90
N SER A 286 -5.05 10.03 -5.38
CA SER A 286 -3.58 9.91 -5.38
C SER A 286 -2.96 9.85 -6.79
N GLY A 287 -3.62 10.47 -7.78
CA GLY A 287 -3.24 10.47 -9.19
C GLY A 287 -2.57 11.75 -9.69
N GLY A 288 -2.28 12.70 -8.80
CA GLY A 288 -1.64 13.98 -9.11
C GLY A 288 -2.52 15.21 -8.85
N GLU A 289 -3.71 15.02 -8.27
CA GLU A 289 -4.58 16.11 -7.83
C GLU A 289 -3.96 16.96 -6.73
N ALA A 290 -4.43 18.21 -6.61
CA ALA A 290 -4.03 19.09 -5.54
C ALA A 290 -4.45 18.52 -4.18
N LYS A 291 -3.57 18.64 -3.18
CA LYS A 291 -3.83 18.14 -1.82
C LYS A 291 -5.09 18.72 -1.20
N ASP A 292 -5.38 20.00 -1.50
CA ASP A 292 -6.60 20.66 -1.04
C ASP A 292 -7.87 20.00 -1.60
N THR A 293 -7.84 19.56 -2.86
CA THR A 293 -8.97 18.83 -3.45
C THR A 293 -9.04 17.40 -2.93
N PHE A 294 -7.90 16.72 -2.79
CA PHE A 294 -7.81 15.36 -2.26
C PHE A 294 -8.49 15.24 -0.90
N TRP A 295 -8.12 16.07 0.08
CA TRP A 295 -8.64 15.93 1.43
C TRP A 295 -10.14 16.24 1.49
N LYS A 296 -10.64 17.20 0.70
CA LYS A 296 -12.07 17.52 0.62
C LYS A 296 -12.90 16.36 0.09
N VAL A 297 -12.41 15.67 -0.95
CA VAL A 297 -13.08 14.47 -1.47
C VAL A 297 -13.10 13.35 -0.44
N VAL A 298 -11.96 13.09 0.22
CA VAL A 298 -11.87 12.07 1.28
C VAL A 298 -12.82 12.38 2.42
N ALA A 299 -12.78 13.60 2.96
CA ALA A 299 -13.64 14.06 4.05
C ALA A 299 -15.12 13.84 3.70
N ARG A 300 -15.51 14.31 2.51
CA ARG A 300 -16.91 14.26 2.10
C ARG A 300 -17.43 12.83 1.92
N CYS A 301 -16.63 11.94 1.33
CA CYS A 301 -16.99 10.53 1.24
C CYS A 301 -17.11 9.89 2.63
N CYS A 302 -16.14 10.16 3.52
CA CYS A 302 -16.13 9.58 4.87
C CYS A 302 -17.31 10.01 5.73
N GLU A 303 -17.76 11.28 5.59
CA GLU A 303 -18.96 11.83 6.25
C GLU A 303 -20.25 11.11 5.84
N LEU A 304 -20.35 10.73 4.56
CA LEU A 304 -21.57 10.14 3.99
C LEU A 304 -21.63 8.62 4.16
N ILE A 305 -20.48 7.95 4.31
CA ILE A 305 -20.43 6.52 4.57
C ILE A 305 -20.89 6.24 6.02
N PRO A 306 -21.84 5.32 6.26
CA PRO A 306 -22.33 4.96 7.58
C PRO A 306 -21.25 4.49 8.55
N ARG A 307 -21.43 4.80 9.83
CA ARG A 307 -20.41 4.53 10.87
C ARG A 307 -20.07 3.05 11.06
N HIS A 308 -20.93 2.12 10.66
CA HIS A 308 -20.70 0.68 10.82
C HIS A 308 -19.87 0.05 9.69
N LEU A 309 -19.54 0.83 8.65
CA LEU A 309 -18.69 0.37 7.54
C LEU A 309 -17.30 1.02 7.67
N PRO A 310 -16.19 0.27 7.58
CA PRO A 310 -14.85 0.84 7.43
C PRO A 310 -14.70 1.48 6.05
N ARG A 311 -13.89 2.54 6.00
CA ARG A 311 -13.59 3.33 4.79
C ARG A 311 -12.16 3.07 4.33
N TYR A 312 -12.00 2.48 3.15
CA TYR A 312 -10.69 2.20 2.56
C TYR A 312 -10.31 3.28 1.54
N VAL A 313 -9.31 4.11 1.83
CA VAL A 313 -8.80 5.11 0.88
C VAL A 313 -7.61 4.53 0.12
N MET A 314 -7.80 4.28 -1.16
CA MET A 314 -6.87 3.52 -1.99
C MET A 314 -5.66 4.36 -2.41
N GLY A 315 -4.47 3.75 -2.42
CA GLY A 315 -3.23 4.31 -2.99
C GLY A 315 -2.53 5.39 -2.14
N VAL A 316 -2.96 5.62 -0.91
CA VAL A 316 -2.38 6.63 -0.01
C VAL A 316 -1.25 6.04 0.82
N GLY A 317 -0.06 6.64 0.75
CA GLY A 317 1.12 6.09 1.40
C GLY A 317 2.07 7.08 2.06
N TRP A 318 1.85 8.39 1.96
CA TRP A 318 2.70 9.33 2.70
C TRP A 318 2.24 9.43 4.15
N SER A 319 3.18 9.43 5.10
CA SER A 319 2.88 9.45 6.54
C SER A 319 1.87 10.53 6.93
N VAL A 320 2.03 11.74 6.39
CA VAL A 320 1.13 12.88 6.66
C VAL A 320 -0.27 12.63 6.09
N ASP A 321 -0.37 12.10 4.88
CA ASP A 321 -1.66 11.80 4.26
C ASP A 321 -2.41 10.71 5.03
N LEU A 322 -1.71 9.67 5.48
CA LEU A 322 -2.30 8.59 6.27
C LEU A 322 -2.92 9.13 7.57
N VAL A 323 -2.18 9.98 8.29
CA VAL A 323 -2.66 10.61 9.52
C VAL A 323 -3.83 11.54 9.23
N VAL A 324 -3.69 12.47 8.28
CA VAL A 324 -4.76 13.43 7.95
C VAL A 324 -6.02 12.71 7.46
N ALA A 325 -5.92 11.77 6.51
CA ALA A 325 -7.07 11.01 6.04
C ALA A 325 -7.73 10.21 7.16
N SER A 326 -6.96 9.66 8.10
CA SER A 326 -7.53 9.00 9.29
C SER A 326 -8.30 9.98 10.19
N THR A 327 -7.80 11.22 10.36
CA THR A 327 -8.54 12.26 11.11
C THR A 327 -9.84 12.69 10.42
N LEU A 328 -9.92 12.51 9.10
CA LEU A 328 -11.13 12.71 8.29
C LEU A 328 -12.07 11.51 8.30
N GLY A 329 -11.67 10.40 8.94
CA GLY A 329 -12.50 9.21 9.16
C GLY A 329 -12.12 7.99 8.33
N ALA A 330 -11.03 8.01 7.56
CA ALA A 330 -10.57 6.82 6.84
C ALA A 330 -10.01 5.73 7.78
N ASP A 331 -10.26 4.46 7.45
CA ASP A 331 -9.99 3.30 8.30
C ASP A 331 -8.94 2.34 7.70
N MET A 332 -8.72 2.35 6.38
CA MET A 332 -7.77 1.45 5.71
C MET A 332 -7.02 2.19 4.60
N PHE A 333 -5.76 1.81 4.39
CA PHE A 333 -4.88 2.39 3.37
C PHE A 333 -3.96 1.33 2.78
N ASP A 334 -3.52 1.54 1.54
CA ASP A 334 -2.49 0.75 0.90
C ASP A 334 -1.56 1.68 0.10
N CYS A 335 -0.28 1.31 0.01
CA CYS A 335 0.60 1.95 -0.96
C CYS A 335 1.88 1.15 -1.17
N VAL A 336 2.43 1.24 -2.38
CA VAL A 336 3.78 0.77 -2.68
C VAL A 336 4.87 1.71 -2.19
N TYR A 337 4.54 2.91 -1.68
CA TYR A 337 5.52 3.95 -1.32
C TYR A 337 6.65 3.44 -0.40
N PRO A 338 6.40 2.71 0.71
CA PRO A 338 7.47 2.26 1.59
C PRO A 338 8.52 1.39 0.89
N THR A 339 8.08 0.42 0.09
CA THR A 339 8.95 -0.54 -0.60
C THR A 339 9.51 0.01 -1.91
N ARG A 340 8.80 0.92 -2.57
CA ARG A 340 9.29 1.62 -3.78
C ARG A 340 10.40 2.59 -3.43
N THR A 341 10.21 3.38 -2.38
CA THR A 341 11.19 4.37 -1.90
C THR A 341 12.45 3.70 -1.35
N ALA A 342 12.30 2.52 -0.71
CA ALA A 342 13.44 1.70 -0.28
C ALA A 342 14.37 1.28 -1.43
N ARG A 343 13.83 0.98 -2.63
CA ARG A 343 14.62 0.63 -3.82
C ARG A 343 15.52 1.76 -4.31
N PHE A 344 15.14 3.00 -4.01
CA PHE A 344 15.95 4.19 -4.30
C PHE A 344 16.90 4.53 -3.14
N GLY A 345 17.07 3.63 -2.17
CA GLY A 345 17.96 3.83 -1.02
C GLY A 345 17.45 4.87 -0.03
N THR A 346 16.13 5.13 0.00
CA THR A 346 15.55 6.13 0.91
C THR A 346 14.84 5.45 2.08
N ALA A 347 15.26 5.78 3.29
CA ALA A 347 14.68 5.29 4.53
C ALA A 347 13.83 6.38 5.21
N ILE A 348 12.61 6.03 5.61
CA ILE A 348 11.63 6.96 6.18
C ILE A 348 11.81 6.97 7.69
N THR A 349 12.08 8.13 8.27
CA THR A 349 12.29 8.26 9.72
C THR A 349 11.26 9.18 10.35
N ARG A 350 11.09 9.07 11.67
CA ARG A 350 10.16 9.94 12.39
C ARG A 350 10.64 11.38 12.43
N ARG A 351 11.91 11.61 12.81
CA ARG A 351 12.43 12.95 13.17
C ARG A 351 13.42 13.56 12.18
N GLU A 352 14.15 12.74 11.43
CA GLU A 352 15.16 13.23 10.47
C GLU A 352 14.60 13.39 9.06
N GLY A 353 13.31 13.09 8.86
CA GLY A 353 12.65 13.03 7.57
C GLY A 353 13.13 11.84 6.73
N ASP A 354 13.01 11.96 5.42
CA ASP A 354 13.50 10.95 4.48
C ASP A 354 15.02 10.99 4.41
N LEU A 355 15.66 9.88 4.80
CA LEU A 355 17.10 9.69 4.70
C LEU A 355 17.42 9.05 3.35
N HIS A 356 17.96 9.84 2.42
CA HIS A 356 18.56 9.33 1.19
C HIS A 356 19.93 8.71 1.51
N LEU A 357 19.93 7.42 1.88
CA LEU A 357 21.11 6.72 2.38
C LEU A 357 22.20 6.51 1.33
N ASN A 358 21.95 6.83 0.06
CA ASN A 358 22.98 6.91 -0.98
C ASN A 358 23.89 8.15 -0.88
N GLN A 359 23.52 9.15 -0.08
CA GLN A 359 24.30 10.39 0.06
C GLN A 359 25.61 10.18 0.80
N ALA A 360 26.65 10.92 0.38
CA ALA A 360 28.01 10.80 0.91
C ALA A 360 28.12 11.03 2.44
N ARG A 361 27.21 11.82 3.03
CA ARG A 361 27.17 12.07 4.49
C ARG A 361 27.02 10.80 5.33
N PHE A 362 26.47 9.72 4.76
CA PHE A 362 26.25 8.46 5.47
C PHE A 362 27.42 7.49 5.38
N LYS A 363 28.45 7.75 4.56
CA LYS A 363 29.60 6.84 4.34
C LYS A 363 30.32 6.36 5.60
N LYS A 364 30.29 7.18 6.66
CA LYS A 364 30.94 6.90 7.96
C LYS A 364 29.96 6.95 9.13
N ASP A 365 28.66 7.03 8.86
CA ASP A 365 27.63 7.10 9.89
C ASP A 365 27.32 5.69 10.42
N LEU A 366 27.90 5.33 11.56
CA LEU A 366 27.78 3.99 12.15
C LEU A 366 26.47 3.79 12.93
N ARG A 367 25.62 4.82 13.05
CA ARG A 367 24.30 4.71 13.70
C ARG A 367 23.35 3.86 12.86
N PRO A 368 22.32 3.22 13.46
CA PRO A 368 21.23 2.62 12.71
C PRO A 368 20.42 3.69 11.95
N ILE A 369 19.47 3.27 11.10
CA ILE A 369 18.59 4.21 10.39
C ILE A 369 17.87 5.14 11.39
N ASP A 370 17.37 4.59 12.49
CA ASP A 370 16.69 5.32 13.56
C ASP A 370 16.93 4.57 14.88
N GLU A 371 17.46 5.26 15.88
CA GLU A 371 17.88 4.68 17.17
C GLU A 371 16.69 4.27 18.05
N GLU A 372 15.51 4.84 17.83
CA GLU A 372 14.28 4.49 18.56
C GLU A 372 13.44 3.44 17.81
N CYS A 373 13.81 3.13 16.56
CA CYS A 373 13.07 2.17 15.75
C CYS A 373 13.34 0.73 16.20
N ARG A 374 12.25 -0.01 16.44
CA ARG A 374 12.29 -1.41 16.90
C ARG A 374 12.26 -2.43 15.76
N CYS A 375 12.32 -1.99 14.50
CA CYS A 375 12.35 -2.90 13.35
C CYS A 375 13.61 -3.79 13.40
N GLN A 376 13.56 -4.94 12.73
CA GLN A 376 14.69 -5.88 12.70
C GLN A 376 15.98 -5.22 12.18
N THR A 377 15.90 -4.36 11.17
CA THR A 377 17.06 -3.65 10.60
C THR A 377 17.76 -2.77 11.64
N CYS A 378 17.03 -1.92 12.36
CA CYS A 378 17.60 -1.05 13.39
C CYS A 378 18.04 -1.84 14.63
N LYS A 379 17.22 -2.79 15.10
CA LYS A 379 17.50 -3.60 16.29
C LYS A 379 18.76 -4.46 16.14
N LYS A 380 19.03 -4.97 14.93
CA LYS A 380 20.27 -5.73 14.63
C LYS A 380 21.49 -4.84 14.40
N GLY A 381 21.34 -3.51 14.43
CA GLY A 381 22.46 -2.57 14.32
C GLY A 381 23.02 -2.41 12.91
N TYR A 382 22.25 -2.67 11.85
CA TYR A 382 22.69 -2.34 10.50
C TYR A 382 22.87 -0.83 10.36
N SER A 383 24.11 -0.41 10.17
CA SER A 383 24.46 1.01 10.15
C SER A 383 24.06 1.70 8.85
N ARG A 384 23.84 3.02 8.93
CA ARG A 384 23.67 3.88 7.75
C ARG A 384 24.85 3.77 6.78
N ALA A 385 26.08 3.61 7.29
CA ALA A 385 27.28 3.38 6.50
C ALA A 385 27.26 2.05 5.73
N PHE A 386 26.84 0.96 6.38
CA PHE A 386 26.67 -0.33 5.69
C PHE A 386 25.64 -0.23 4.57
N LEU A 387 24.49 0.39 4.85
CA LEU A 387 23.45 0.59 3.85
C LEU A 387 23.97 1.48 2.70
N ASN A 388 24.65 2.59 2.99
CA ASN A 388 25.25 3.45 1.98
C ASN A 388 26.21 2.70 1.06
N ALA A 389 27.07 1.84 1.62
CA ALA A 389 28.06 1.08 0.87
C ALA A 389 27.45 -0.03 -0.01
N THR A 390 26.25 -0.50 0.31
CA THR A 390 25.60 -1.64 -0.37
C THR A 390 24.46 -1.24 -1.32
N ILE A 391 23.86 -0.05 -1.15
CA ILE A 391 22.83 0.47 -2.06
C ILE A 391 23.36 0.52 -3.49
N GLY A 392 22.60 -0.05 -4.43
CA GLY A 392 22.94 -0.07 -5.87
C GLY A 392 23.95 -1.15 -6.26
N HIS A 393 24.55 -1.82 -5.28
CA HIS A 393 25.50 -2.92 -5.50
C HIS A 393 24.93 -4.27 -5.08
N GLU A 394 24.16 -4.30 -3.98
CA GLU A 394 23.60 -5.52 -3.40
C GLU A 394 22.11 -5.36 -3.10
N THR A 395 21.36 -6.47 -3.23
CA THR A 395 19.90 -6.48 -2.98
C THR A 395 19.55 -6.34 -1.50
N VAL A 396 20.48 -6.70 -0.61
CA VAL A 396 20.29 -6.69 0.85
C VAL A 396 19.96 -5.30 1.40
N ALA A 397 20.51 -4.23 0.81
CA ALA A 397 20.21 -2.87 1.26
C ALA A 397 18.74 -2.52 1.04
N CYS A 398 18.21 -2.84 -0.15
CA CYS A 398 16.81 -2.63 -0.49
C CYS A 398 15.89 -3.44 0.44
N HIS A 399 16.26 -4.68 0.75
CA HIS A 399 15.56 -5.55 1.70
C HIS A 399 15.48 -4.91 3.09
N LEU A 400 16.62 -4.53 3.66
CA LEU A 400 16.72 -3.96 5.01
C LEU A 400 15.98 -2.63 5.13
N ILE A 401 16.06 -1.77 4.11
CA ILE A 401 15.32 -0.49 4.10
C ILE A 401 13.82 -0.75 3.93
N SER A 402 13.41 -1.77 3.17
CA SER A 402 11.99 -2.13 3.02
C SER A 402 11.39 -2.61 4.35
N ILE A 403 12.09 -3.44 5.12
CA ILE A 403 11.68 -3.84 6.49
C ILE A 403 11.47 -2.60 7.35
N HIS A 404 12.44 -1.68 7.35
CA HIS A 404 12.37 -0.45 8.15
C HIS A 404 11.17 0.42 7.75
N ASN A 405 11.00 0.70 6.45
CA ASN A 405 9.94 1.57 5.96
C ASN A 405 8.54 0.99 6.20
N LEU A 406 8.38 -0.34 6.03
CA LEU A 406 7.12 -1.04 6.31
C LEU A 406 6.79 -0.99 7.81
N PHE A 407 7.77 -1.29 8.66
CA PHE A 407 7.61 -1.20 10.10
C PHE A 407 7.20 0.22 10.53
N HIS A 408 7.83 1.26 9.97
CA HIS A 408 7.49 2.66 10.23
C HIS A 408 6.00 2.95 9.98
N HIS A 409 5.45 2.49 8.84
CA HIS A 409 4.05 2.73 8.48
C HIS A 409 3.08 1.98 9.41
N MET A 410 3.36 0.71 9.69
CA MET A 410 2.53 -0.09 10.59
C MET A 410 2.58 0.43 12.03
N ASP A 411 3.75 0.87 12.50
CA ASP A 411 3.90 1.49 13.81
C ASP A 411 3.20 2.85 13.89
N LEU A 412 3.26 3.67 12.83
CA LEU A 412 2.50 4.93 12.75
C LEU A 412 0.99 4.69 12.96
N MET A 413 0.42 3.70 12.26
CA MET A 413 -0.99 3.34 12.43
C MET A 413 -1.29 2.79 13.83
N ARG A 414 -0.39 1.98 14.41
CA ARG A 414 -0.53 1.49 15.79
C ARG A 414 -0.56 2.62 16.81
N ARG A 415 0.35 3.60 16.70
CA ARG A 415 0.37 4.78 17.58
C ARG A 415 -0.88 5.63 17.42
N LEU A 416 -1.36 5.80 16.19
CA LEU A 416 -2.58 6.54 15.90
C LEU A 416 -3.82 5.86 16.52
N ARG A 417 -3.96 4.54 16.36
CA ARG A 417 -5.01 3.75 17.04
C ARG A 417 -4.97 3.93 18.55
N LYS A 418 -3.78 3.84 19.15
CA LYS A 418 -3.58 4.06 20.59
C LYS A 418 -4.04 5.47 21.01
N ALA A 419 -3.66 6.50 20.26
CA ALA A 419 -4.06 7.87 20.54
C ALA A 419 -5.57 8.08 20.47
N ILE A 420 -6.25 7.52 19.46
CA ILE A 420 -7.72 7.60 19.32
C ILE A 420 -8.40 6.87 20.49
N ASN A 421 -7.92 5.68 20.84
CA ASN A 421 -8.48 4.87 21.91
C ASN A 421 -8.35 5.56 23.29
N GLU A 422 -7.20 6.17 23.55
CA GLU A 422 -6.89 6.84 24.82
C GLU A 422 -7.37 8.30 24.87
N LYS A 423 -8.08 8.78 23.83
CA LYS A 423 -8.54 10.18 23.71
C LYS A 423 -7.41 11.23 23.69
N ARG A 424 -6.23 10.84 23.20
CA ARG A 424 -5.01 11.68 23.13
C ARG A 424 -4.61 12.03 21.70
N LEU A 425 -5.57 12.13 20.78
CA LEU A 425 -5.29 12.40 19.36
C LEU A 425 -4.65 13.77 19.14
N ASN A 426 -5.05 14.80 19.89
CA ASN A 426 -4.48 16.14 19.76
C ASN A 426 -2.99 16.16 20.14
N GLU A 427 -2.61 15.50 21.23
CA GLU A 427 -1.21 15.36 21.64
C GLU A 427 -0.41 14.58 20.59
N PHE A 428 -0.96 13.46 20.10
CA PHE A 428 -0.33 12.66 19.05
C PHE A 428 -0.10 13.47 17.79
N LEU A 429 -1.10 14.20 17.31
CA LEU A 429 -0.99 15.02 16.12
C LEU A 429 0.08 16.12 16.33
N SER A 430 0.11 16.75 17.50
CA SER A 430 1.07 17.83 17.81
C SER A 430 2.51 17.31 17.80
N GLU A 431 2.74 16.13 18.41
CA GLU A 431 4.02 15.43 18.33
C GLU A 431 4.35 15.09 16.87
N PHE A 432 3.44 14.43 16.16
CA PHE A 432 3.63 14.00 14.78
C PHE A 432 3.99 15.17 13.84
N LEU A 433 3.29 16.30 13.92
CA LEU A 433 3.58 17.44 13.04
C LEU A 433 4.91 18.11 13.36
N ARG A 434 5.33 18.16 14.64
CA ARG A 434 6.70 18.58 14.99
C ARG A 434 7.75 17.61 14.47
N GLU A 435 7.48 16.30 14.50
CA GLU A 435 8.36 15.28 13.93
C GLU A 435 8.52 15.45 12.42
N GLN A 436 7.44 15.76 11.70
CA GLN A 436 7.46 15.89 10.23
C GLN A 436 8.01 17.23 9.73
N TYR A 437 7.75 18.33 10.42
CA TYR A 437 8.03 19.69 9.91
C TYR A 437 9.03 20.49 10.75
N LYS A 438 9.44 19.97 11.93
CA LYS A 438 10.30 20.60 12.95
C LYS A 438 9.69 21.85 13.59
N GLU A 439 9.27 22.81 12.77
CA GLU A 439 8.60 24.04 13.17
C GLU A 439 7.15 24.01 12.70
N MET A 440 6.23 24.39 13.59
CA MET A 440 4.78 24.37 13.29
C MET A 440 4.43 25.31 12.13
N GLY A 441 5.15 26.43 11.98
CA GLY A 441 5.05 27.36 10.85
C GLY A 441 5.24 26.71 9.46
N ASN A 442 5.96 25.58 9.38
CA ASN A 442 6.23 24.88 8.13
C ASN A 442 5.14 23.84 7.76
N VAL A 443 4.14 23.64 8.63
CA VAL A 443 3.01 22.76 8.33
C VAL A 443 2.23 23.31 7.12
N PRO A 444 2.08 22.55 6.02
CA PRO A 444 1.41 23.01 4.81
C PRO A 444 -0.04 23.44 5.05
N GLN A 445 -0.50 24.47 4.34
CA GLN A 445 -1.84 25.02 4.52
C GLN A 445 -2.95 23.97 4.38
N TRP A 446 -2.85 23.05 3.40
CA TRP A 446 -3.85 22.00 3.22
C TRP A 446 -3.96 21.05 4.43
N VAL A 447 -2.87 20.83 5.18
CA VAL A 447 -2.89 20.03 6.41
C VAL A 447 -3.63 20.78 7.49
N ARG A 448 -3.35 22.08 7.66
CA ARG A 448 -4.04 22.95 8.62
C ARG A 448 -5.54 22.99 8.33
N ASP A 449 -5.92 23.20 7.08
CA ASP A 449 -7.31 23.26 6.64
C ASP A 449 -8.05 21.94 6.89
N ALA A 450 -7.43 20.81 6.54
CA ALA A 450 -8.01 19.48 6.76
C ALA A 450 -8.16 19.14 8.26
N LEU A 451 -7.16 19.49 9.08
CA LEU A 451 -7.22 19.27 10.53
C LEU A 451 -8.27 20.16 11.19
N ASN A 452 -8.38 21.43 10.78
CA ASN A 452 -9.43 22.33 11.22
C ASN A 452 -10.82 21.78 10.85
N HIS A 453 -10.99 21.27 9.62
CA HIS A 453 -12.23 20.59 9.20
C HIS A 453 -12.57 19.39 10.08
N ALA A 454 -11.57 18.61 10.48
CA ALA A 454 -11.71 17.48 11.40
C ALA A 454 -11.96 17.89 12.87
N GLY A 455 -11.98 19.19 13.19
CA GLY A 455 -12.20 19.72 14.53
C GLY A 455 -10.93 19.84 15.39
N HIS A 456 -9.75 19.76 14.77
CA HIS A 456 -8.44 19.92 15.42
C HIS A 456 -7.90 21.34 15.18
N ASN A 457 -8.52 22.32 15.85
CA ASN A 457 -8.14 23.73 15.71
C ASN A 457 -6.89 24.03 16.57
N TRP A 458 -5.76 24.30 15.93
CA TRP A 458 -4.56 24.78 16.60
C TRP A 458 -4.18 26.18 16.13
N GLU A 459 -3.52 26.92 17.01
CA GLU A 459 -2.72 28.07 16.62
C GLU A 459 -1.37 27.53 16.12
N PHE A 460 -1.10 27.68 14.81
CA PHE A 460 0.01 27.04 14.10
C PHE A 460 1.10 28.00 13.66
#